data_AF-A0A392QG25-F1
#
_entry.id   AF-A0A392QG25-F1
#
_cell.length_a   1.000
_cell.length_b   1.000
_cell.length_c   1.000
_cell.angle_alpha   90.00
_cell.angle_beta   90.00
_cell.angle_gamma   90.00
#
_symmetry.space_group_name_H-M   'P 1'
#
loop_
_entity.id
_entity.type
_entity.pdbx_description
1 polymer ?
#
loop_
_entity_poly.entity_id
_entity_poly.type
_entity_poly.pdbx_seq_one_letter_code
_entity_poly.pdbx_strand_id
1 'polypeptide(L)'
;MASSSSVPETSSSVRVDNPLNPLDLPPIATLGKSLIVTGDVMNFNFCTLKIHPERMVDFESLKANDFDIEDLFIKQGWKRYFKMLNGPIYSRLVKEFWMKAQV
;
A
#
# COMPACT_ATOMS: atom_id res chain seq x y z
N MET A 1 53.37 -0.93 -31.08
CA MET A 1 52.25 -1.58 -30.37
C MET A 1 51.15 -0.53 -30.24
N ALA A 2 50.09 -0.64 -31.03
CA ALA A 2 48.94 0.26 -30.96
C ALA A 2 47.74 -0.59 -30.53
N SER A 3 47.23 -0.33 -29.32
CA SER A 3 46.11 -1.03 -28.74
C SER A 3 44.81 -0.56 -29.40
N SER A 4 44.13 -1.45 -30.13
CA SER A 4 42.75 -1.22 -30.57
C SER A 4 41.82 -1.50 -29.40
N SER A 5 41.14 -0.46 -28.91
CA SER A 5 40.09 -0.55 -27.90
C SER A 5 38.76 -0.72 -28.63
N SER A 6 38.17 -1.92 -28.55
CA SER A 6 36.81 -2.19 -29.02
C SER A 6 35.81 -1.75 -27.95
N VAL A 7 35.02 -0.74 -28.26
CA VAL A 7 33.86 -0.31 -27.46
C VAL A 7 32.80 -1.43 -27.53
N PRO A 8 32.18 -1.86 -26.41
CA PRO A 8 31.09 -2.83 -26.50
C PRO A 8 29.87 -2.13 -27.09
N GLU A 9 29.28 -2.74 -28.12
CA GLU A 9 27.99 -2.32 -28.67
C GLU A 9 26.93 -2.44 -27.57
N THR A 10 26.35 -1.31 -27.19
CA THR A 10 25.17 -1.26 -26.33
C THR A 10 24.05 -1.99 -27.06
N SER A 11 23.69 -3.19 -26.57
CA SER A 11 22.50 -3.89 -27.00
C SER A 11 21.29 -3.00 -26.68
N SER A 12 20.81 -2.28 -27.69
CA SER A 12 19.57 -1.53 -27.62
C SER A 12 18.45 -2.55 -27.42
N SER A 13 17.97 -2.67 -26.19
CA SER A 13 16.78 -3.45 -25.89
C SER A 13 15.64 -2.89 -26.73
N VAL A 14 15.17 -3.66 -27.70
CA VAL A 14 13.99 -3.32 -28.51
C VAL A 14 12.85 -2.99 -27.54
N ARG A 15 12.42 -1.72 -27.54
CA ARG A 15 11.24 -1.29 -26.80
C ARG A 15 10.04 -1.99 -27.42
N VAL A 16 9.52 -3.00 -26.71
CA VAL A 16 8.22 -3.58 -27.02
C VAL A 16 7.19 -2.61 -26.48
N ASP A 17 6.70 -1.72 -27.34
CA ASP A 17 5.62 -0.79 -27.00
C ASP A 17 4.38 -1.61 -26.64
N ASN A 18 4.18 -1.88 -25.35
CA ASN A 18 2.95 -2.45 -24.85
C ASN A 18 1.92 -1.31 -24.73
N PRO A 19 0.87 -1.24 -25.58
CA PRO A 19 -0.11 -0.15 -25.52
C PRO A 19 -0.86 -0.09 -24.19
N LEU A 20 -0.81 -1.16 -23.38
CA LEU A 20 -1.39 -1.23 -22.04
C LEU A 20 -0.44 -0.75 -20.93
N ASN A 21 0.81 -0.42 -21.24
CA ASN A 21 1.80 0.08 -20.27
C ASN A 21 2.67 1.19 -20.90
N PRO A 22 2.09 2.37 -21.20
CA PRO A 22 2.80 3.47 -21.86
C PRO A 22 3.92 4.09 -21.01
N LEU A 23 3.97 3.77 -19.71
CA LEU A 23 4.96 4.28 -18.76
C LEU A 23 6.07 3.26 -18.46
N ASP A 24 6.07 2.12 -19.14
CA ASP A 24 7.03 1.02 -18.94
C ASP A 24 7.19 0.63 -17.45
N LEU A 25 6.08 0.67 -16.71
CA LEU A 25 6.07 0.30 -15.30
C LEU A 25 6.22 -1.23 -15.15
N PRO A 26 6.83 -1.72 -14.07
CA PRO A 26 6.88 -3.16 -13.82
C PRO A 26 5.44 -3.73 -13.78
N PRO A 27 5.19 -4.85 -14.46
CA PRO A 27 3.84 -5.41 -14.55
C PRO A 27 3.34 -5.85 -13.18
N ILE A 28 2.15 -5.36 -12.78
CA ILE A 28 1.49 -5.73 -11.51
C ILE A 28 1.17 -7.23 -11.46
N ALA A 29 0.90 -7.82 -12.63
CA ALA A 29 0.72 -9.26 -12.80
C ALA A 29 1.28 -9.70 -14.16
N THR A 30 1.84 -10.91 -14.23
CA THR A 30 2.29 -11.51 -15.49
C THR A 30 1.07 -12.01 -16.27
N LEU A 31 0.57 -11.21 -17.20
CA LEU A 31 -0.53 -11.58 -18.10
C LEU A 31 -0.13 -12.83 -18.91
N GLY A 32 -0.94 -13.89 -18.84
CA GLY A 32 -0.71 -15.17 -19.55
C GLY A 32 -0.27 -16.34 -18.66
N LYS A 33 0.04 -16.12 -17.38
CA LYS A 33 0.16 -17.20 -16.39
C LYS A 33 -1.15 -17.32 -15.61
N SER A 34 -1.60 -18.54 -15.34
CA SER A 34 -2.75 -18.75 -14.45
C SER A 34 -2.41 -18.16 -13.08
N LEU A 35 -3.20 -17.20 -12.62
CA LEU A 35 -3.04 -16.62 -11.29
C LEU A 35 -3.45 -17.69 -10.26
N ILE A 36 -2.47 -18.21 -9.52
CA ILE A 36 -2.71 -19.14 -8.43
C ILE A 36 -2.85 -18.30 -7.16
N VAL A 37 -3.97 -18.46 -6.46
CA VAL A 37 -4.15 -17.83 -5.14
C VAL A 37 -3.13 -18.43 -4.19
N THR A 38 -2.23 -17.60 -3.67
CA THR A 38 -1.29 -18.00 -2.62
C THR A 38 -2.08 -18.46 -1.39
N GLY A 39 -1.73 -19.63 -0.88
CA GLY A 39 -2.26 -20.14 0.39
C GLY A 39 -1.82 -19.29 1.57
N ASP A 40 -2.32 -19.62 2.75
CA ASP A 40 -1.91 -18.95 3.98
C ASP A 40 -0.45 -19.33 4.31
N VAL A 41 0.41 -18.31 4.41
CA VAL A 41 1.84 -18.43 4.74
C VAL A 41 2.03 -18.40 6.26
N MET A 42 1.24 -17.57 6.96
CA MET A 42 1.25 -17.51 8.41
C MET A 42 0.47 -18.67 9.04
N ASN A 43 0.98 -19.21 10.15
CA ASN A 43 0.32 -20.25 10.94
C ASN A 43 -0.44 -19.65 12.15
N PHE A 44 -1.36 -18.74 11.88
CA PHE A 44 -2.27 -18.20 12.90
C PHE A 44 -3.72 -18.47 12.53
N ASN A 45 -4.58 -18.60 13.52
CA ASN A 45 -6.01 -18.70 13.23
C ASN A 45 -6.55 -17.31 12.86
N PHE A 46 -7.23 -17.21 11.72
CA PHE A 46 -7.83 -15.95 11.23
C PHE A 46 -8.67 -15.21 12.28
N CYS A 47 -9.40 -15.93 13.13
CA CYS A 47 -10.24 -15.34 14.19
C CYS A 47 -9.43 -14.75 15.34
N THR A 48 -8.18 -15.18 15.52
CA THR A 48 -7.30 -14.69 16.60
C THR A 48 -6.62 -13.36 16.25
N LEU A 49 -6.55 -13.00 14.95
CA LEU A 49 -6.00 -11.71 14.52
C LEU A 49 -6.88 -10.57 15.01
N LYS A 50 -6.31 -9.66 15.80
CA LYS A 50 -6.97 -8.43 16.28
C LYS A 50 -6.39 -7.24 15.52
N ILE A 51 -7.27 -6.45 14.92
CA ILE A 51 -6.90 -5.18 14.29
C ILE A 51 -7.21 -4.06 15.28
N HIS A 52 -6.24 -3.20 15.49
CA HIS A 52 -6.39 -1.97 16.27
C HIS A 52 -6.47 -0.79 15.31
N PRO A 53 -7.68 -0.30 15.00
CA PRO A 53 -7.82 0.87 14.15
C PRO A 53 -7.48 2.13 14.93
N GLU A 54 -6.64 2.99 14.35
CA GLU A 54 -6.31 4.30 14.90
C GLU A 54 -7.04 5.41 14.13
N ARG A 55 -7.55 6.40 14.87
CA ARG A 55 -8.15 7.60 14.28
C ARG A 55 -7.04 8.56 13.87
N MET A 56 -7.23 9.28 12.76
CA MET A 56 -6.26 10.27 12.31
C MET A 56 -6.06 11.42 13.32
N VAL A 57 -7.11 11.75 14.07
CA VAL A 57 -7.05 12.64 15.23
C VAL A 57 -7.89 12.01 16.33
N ASP A 58 -7.27 11.77 17.48
CA ASP A 58 -7.93 11.21 18.65
C ASP A 58 -8.26 12.31 19.68
N PHE A 59 -9.38 12.99 19.46
CA PHE A 59 -9.84 14.06 20.34
C PHE A 59 -10.12 13.59 21.77
N GLU A 60 -10.50 12.32 21.97
CA GLU A 60 -10.73 11.75 23.29
C GLU A 60 -9.41 11.66 24.08
N SER A 61 -8.35 11.14 23.47
CA SER A 61 -7.02 11.10 24.09
C SER A 61 -6.47 12.50 24.34
N LEU A 62 -6.63 13.44 23.40
CA LEU A 62 -6.18 14.81 23.61
C LEU A 62 -6.90 15.46 24.80
N LYS A 63 -8.21 15.31 24.89
CA LYS A 63 -9.02 15.84 25.99
C LYS A 63 -8.65 15.20 27.34
N ALA A 64 -8.33 13.91 27.37
CA ALA A 64 -7.87 13.22 28.57
C ALA A 64 -6.49 13.72 29.07
N ASN A 65 -5.73 14.43 28.23
CA ASN A 65 -4.45 15.05 28.55
C ASN A 65 -4.55 16.59 28.64
N ASP A 66 -5.74 17.11 28.98
CA ASP A 66 -6.01 18.55 29.15
C ASP A 66 -5.91 19.41 27.87
N PHE A 67 -5.97 18.78 26.68
CA PHE A 67 -6.02 19.48 25.39
C PHE A 67 -7.43 19.39 24.76
N ASP A 68 -8.34 20.29 25.14
CA ASP A 68 -9.67 20.40 24.51
C ASP A 68 -9.64 21.33 23.28
N ILE A 69 -9.16 20.80 22.16
CA ILE A 69 -9.03 21.53 20.88
C ILE A 69 -10.07 21.14 19.83
N GLU A 70 -10.98 20.20 20.15
CA GLU A 70 -11.95 19.67 19.17
C GLU A 70 -12.82 20.78 18.59
N ASP A 71 -13.31 21.68 19.44
CA ASP A 71 -14.17 22.79 19.05
C ASP A 71 -13.52 23.74 18.03
N LEU A 72 -12.19 23.93 18.10
CA LEU A 72 -11.43 24.75 17.16
C LEU A 72 -11.54 24.19 15.73
N PHE A 73 -11.42 22.87 15.58
CA PHE A 73 -11.51 22.21 14.27
C PHE A 73 -12.95 22.09 13.78
N ILE A 74 -13.92 21.93 14.69
CA ILE A 74 -15.34 21.91 14.32
C ILE A 74 -15.74 23.27 13.74
N LYS A 75 -15.34 24.38 14.40
CA LYS A 75 -15.61 25.75 13.92
C LYS A 75 -14.99 26.04 12.56
N GLN A 76 -13.84 25.44 12.25
CA GLN A 76 -13.20 25.54 10.94
C GLN A 76 -13.82 24.62 9.87
N GLY A 77 -14.80 23.78 10.23
CA GLY A 77 -15.47 22.86 9.29
C GLY A 77 -14.73 21.56 9.00
N TRP A 78 -13.67 21.23 9.75
CA TRP A 78 -12.82 20.05 9.49
C TRP A 78 -13.44 18.72 9.91
N LYS A 79 -14.53 18.74 10.68
CA LYS A 79 -15.19 17.53 11.19
C LYS A 79 -15.55 16.53 10.08
N ARG A 80 -16.03 17.04 8.93
CA ARG A 80 -16.36 16.20 7.77
C ARG A 80 -15.12 15.60 7.12
N TYR A 81 -14.03 16.37 7.06
CA TYR A 81 -12.76 15.93 6.51
C TYR A 81 -12.14 14.80 7.35
N PHE A 82 -12.08 14.96 8.68
CA PHE A 82 -11.60 13.88 9.56
C PHE A 82 -12.46 12.62 9.50
N LYS A 83 -13.79 12.77 9.38
CA LYS A 83 -14.69 11.63 9.16
C LYS A 83 -14.38 10.90 7.85
N MET A 84 -14.10 11.65 6.78
CA MET A 84 -13.72 11.08 5.49
C MET A 84 -12.38 10.33 5.57
N LEU A 85 -11.39 10.90 6.25
CA LEU A 85 -10.05 10.30 6.41
C LEU A 85 -10.09 8.99 7.19
N ASN A 86 -10.90 8.91 8.26
CA ASN A 86 -11.02 7.69 9.04
C ASN A 86 -11.64 6.53 8.26
N GLY A 87 -12.47 6.83 7.25
CA GLY A 87 -12.95 5.89 6.24
C GLY A 87 -13.58 4.58 6.75
N PRO A 88 -14.02 3.71 5.84
CA PRO A 88 -14.31 2.32 6.18
C PRO A 88 -13.01 1.54 6.38
N ILE A 89 -12.94 0.73 7.42
CA ILE A 89 -11.80 -0.14 7.69
C ILE A 89 -12.12 -1.54 7.20
N TYR A 90 -11.41 -1.99 6.16
CA TYR A 90 -11.57 -3.31 5.56
C TYR A 90 -10.80 -4.36 6.35
N SER A 91 -11.24 -4.62 7.58
CA SER A 91 -10.57 -5.52 8.52
C SER A 91 -10.32 -6.92 7.96
N ARG A 92 -11.28 -7.47 7.20
CA ARG A 92 -11.14 -8.76 6.54
C ARG A 92 -10.00 -8.77 5.51
N LEU A 93 -9.93 -7.74 4.67
CA LEU A 93 -8.89 -7.62 3.65
C LEU A 93 -7.50 -7.52 4.30
N VAL A 94 -7.38 -6.73 5.36
CA VAL A 94 -6.11 -6.60 6.11
C VAL A 94 -5.70 -7.94 6.72
N LYS A 95 -6.62 -8.67 7.34
CA LYS A 95 -6.33 -10.01 7.88
C LYS A 95 -5.91 -11.00 6.80
N GLU A 96 -6.66 -11.05 5.69
CA GLU A 96 -6.36 -11.95 4.57
C GLU A 96 -5.02 -11.62 3.92
N PHE A 97 -4.66 -10.33 3.85
CA PHE A 97 -3.35 -9.88 3.41
C PHE A 97 -2.25 -10.41 4.32
N TRP A 98 -2.36 -10.19 5.63
CA TRP A 98 -1.36 -10.65 6.60
C TRP A 98 -1.19 -12.17 6.62
N MET A 99 -2.28 -12.93 6.51
CA MET A 99 -2.22 -14.39 6.43
C MET A 99 -1.39 -14.90 5.24
N LYS A 100 -1.39 -14.16 4.13
CA LYS A 100 -0.67 -14.51 2.89
C LYS A 100 0.68 -13.81 2.73
N ALA A 101 1.04 -12.90 3.64
CA ALA A 101 2.27 -12.12 3.54
C ALA A 101 3.50 -13.00 3.80
N GLN A 102 4.58 -12.73 3.05
CA GLN A 102 5.88 -13.36 3.19
C GLN A 102 6.94 -12.25 3.32
N VAL A 103 7.94 -12.42 4.19
CA VAL A 103 9.07 -11.49 4.40
C VAL A 103 10.29 -11.96 3.61
#